data_AF-A0A1V5GNS2-F1
#
_entry.id   AF-A0A1V5GNS2-F1
#
_cell.length_a   1.000
_cell.length_b   1.000
_cell.length_c   1.000
_cell.angle_alpha   90.00
_cell.angle_beta   90.00
_cell.angle_gamma   90.00
#
_symmetry.space_group_name_H-M   'P 1'
#
loop_
_entity.id
_entity.type
_entity.pdbx_description
1 polymer ?
#
loop_
_entity_poly.entity_id
_entity_poly.type
_entity_poly.pdbx_seq_one_letter_code
_entity_poly.pdbx_strand_id
1 'polypeptide(L)'
;MKEDKRFYEGFEGEKKFIFCLYEKDTPIEKLHLWEGYFDDILSLIPYSGKKWDGLAEYYQLALDFDDEHWKVPSCRKALEQLEAIDRHRMKYPRRSDCYDAVVELFRKAVAEKLDVYIDCE
;
A
#
# COMPACT_ATOMS: atom_id res chain seq x y z
N MET A 1 17.12 -4.35 -8.01
CA MET A 1 15.75 -4.01 -7.59
C MET A 1 14.85 -5.18 -7.95
N LYS A 2 14.12 -5.72 -6.97
CA LYS A 2 13.12 -6.78 -7.17
C LYS A 2 11.79 -6.14 -7.56
N GLU A 3 11.07 -6.72 -8.52
CA GLU A 3 9.73 -6.25 -8.90
C GLU A 3 8.73 -7.41 -8.79
N ASP A 4 7.57 -7.16 -8.17
CA ASP A 4 6.43 -8.09 -8.13
C ASP A 4 5.23 -7.45 -8.82
N LYS A 5 4.84 -8.03 -9.97
CA LYS A 5 3.76 -7.52 -10.83
C LYS A 5 2.51 -8.39 -10.81
N ARG A 6 2.50 -9.46 -10.02
CA ARG A 6 1.43 -10.46 -10.03
C ARG A 6 0.07 -9.90 -9.62
N PHE A 7 0.03 -8.76 -8.93
CA PHE A 7 -1.21 -8.08 -8.53
C PHE A 7 -1.66 -6.99 -9.52
N TYR A 8 -0.92 -6.79 -10.62
CA TYR A 8 -1.31 -5.94 -11.74
C TYR A 8 -1.55 -6.74 -13.03
N GLU A 9 -0.94 -7.92 -13.17
CA GLU A 9 -1.16 -8.82 -14.32
C GLU A 9 -2.66 -9.10 -14.57
N GLY A 10 -3.13 -8.82 -15.79
CA GLY A 10 -4.53 -8.91 -16.19
C GLY A 10 -5.36 -7.62 -16.03
N PHE A 11 -4.73 -6.51 -15.64
CA PHE A 11 -5.32 -5.17 -15.54
C PHE A 11 -4.55 -4.15 -16.40
N GLU A 12 -3.94 -4.59 -17.50
CA GLU A 12 -3.11 -3.74 -18.35
C GLU A 12 -3.89 -2.56 -18.93
N GLY A 13 -3.37 -1.35 -18.72
CA GLY A 13 -4.01 -0.11 -19.16
C GLY A 13 -4.95 0.52 -18.12
N GLU A 14 -5.23 -0.20 -17.02
CA GLU A 14 -5.90 0.35 -15.85
C GLU A 14 -4.89 1.04 -14.93
N LYS A 15 -5.40 1.96 -14.10
CA LYS A 15 -4.62 2.69 -13.09
C LYS A 15 -3.94 1.74 -12.11
N LYS A 16 -2.70 2.07 -11.75
CA LYS A 16 -1.78 1.22 -11.01
C LYS A 16 -1.12 2.01 -9.89
N PHE A 17 -1.06 1.39 -8.71
CA PHE A 17 -0.25 1.88 -7.60
C PHE A 17 1.01 1.02 -7.46
N ILE A 18 2.15 1.66 -7.21
CA ILE A 18 3.42 0.99 -6.99
C ILE A 18 3.96 1.35 -5.61
N PHE A 19 4.03 0.37 -4.72
CA PHE A 19 4.74 0.52 -3.45
C PHE A 19 6.22 0.25 -3.69
N CYS A 20 7.04 1.26 -3.46
CA CYS A 20 8.48 1.22 -3.66
C CYS A 20 9.18 1.25 -2.30
N LEU A 21 9.93 0.18 -1.99
CA LEU A 21 10.77 0.09 -0.79
C LEU A 21 12.17 0.63 -1.10
N TYR A 22 12.66 1.54 -0.26
CA TYR A 22 13.91 2.25 -0.44
C TYR A 22 14.89 2.02 0.70
N GLU A 23 16.13 1.68 0.35
CA GLU A 23 17.27 1.79 1.24
C GLU A 23 18.01 3.09 0.90
N LYS A 24 17.87 4.11 1.75
CA LYS A 24 18.31 5.48 1.45
C LYS A 24 17.68 5.96 0.14
N ASP A 25 18.48 6.34 -0.85
CA ASP A 25 18.02 6.83 -2.15
C ASP A 25 17.93 5.73 -3.22
N THR A 26 18.07 4.45 -2.84
CA THR A 26 18.06 3.32 -3.79
C THR A 26 16.77 2.50 -3.66
N PRO A 27 15.96 2.38 -4.73
CA PRO A 27 14.82 1.47 -4.73
C PRO A 27 15.32 0.02 -4.77
N ILE A 28 14.93 -0.78 -3.79
CA ILE A 28 15.34 -2.17 -3.67
C ILE A 28 14.23 -3.15 -4.05
N GLU A 29 12.98 -2.76 -3.87
CA GLU A 29 11.81 -3.60 -4.14
C GLU A 29 10.61 -2.76 -4.60
N LYS A 30 9.85 -3.25 -5.58
CA LYS A 30 8.61 -2.64 -6.06
C LYS A 30 7.49 -3.68 -6.08
N LEU A 31 6.33 -3.29 -5.59
CA LEU A 31 5.09 -4.08 -5.61
C LEU A 31 4.06 -3.30 -6.44
N HIS A 32 3.62 -3.88 -7.55
CA HIS A 32 2.65 -3.26 -8.45
C HIS A 32 1.25 -3.83 -8.20
N LEU A 33 0.28 -2.95 -8.01
CA LEU A 33 -1.11 -3.29 -7.73
C LEU A 33 -2.02 -2.57 -8.71
N TRP A 34 -3.06 -3.25 -9.17
CA TRP A 34 -4.23 -2.58 -9.74
C TRP A 34 -4.94 -1.70 -8.69
N GLU A 35 -5.41 -0.51 -9.09
CA GLU A 35 -6.13 0.44 -8.24
C GLU A 35 -7.28 -0.22 -7.46
N GLY A 36 -8.06 -1.10 -8.10
CA GLY A 36 -9.17 -1.76 -7.42
C GLY A 36 -8.75 -2.60 -6.22
N TYR A 37 -7.52 -3.16 -6.19
CA TYR A 37 -7.00 -3.83 -4.99
C TYR A 37 -6.58 -2.83 -3.91
N PHE A 38 -5.95 -1.73 -4.30
CA PHE A 38 -5.54 -0.67 -3.39
C PHE A 38 -6.75 -0.07 -2.68
N ASP A 39 -7.78 0.32 -3.43
CA ASP A 39 -9.05 0.86 -2.93
C ASP A 39 -9.75 -0.12 -1.98
N ASP A 40 -9.80 -1.39 -2.37
CA ASP A 40 -10.39 -2.44 -1.56
C ASP A 40 -9.65 -2.62 -0.22
N ILE A 41 -8.32 -2.53 -0.21
CA ILE A 41 -7.53 -2.67 1.02
C ILE A 41 -7.76 -1.45 1.92
N LEU A 42 -7.60 -0.24 1.39
CA LEU A 42 -7.68 0.98 2.18
C LEU A 42 -9.10 1.28 2.69
N SER A 43 -10.14 0.92 1.93
CA SER A 43 -11.53 1.03 2.38
C SER A 43 -11.89 0.14 3.58
N LEU A 44 -11.06 -0.87 3.89
CA LEU A 44 -11.25 -1.70 5.08
C LEU A 44 -10.53 -1.19 6.32
N ILE A 45 -9.66 -0.18 6.20
CA ILE A 45 -8.97 0.38 7.37
C ILE A 45 -10.01 0.98 8.32
N PRO A 46 -10.07 0.53 9.59
CA PRO A 46 -11.07 1.03 10.53
C PRO A 46 -10.79 2.49 10.88
N TYR A 47 -11.85 3.28 11.01
CA TYR A 47 -11.76 4.64 11.50
C TYR A 47 -11.29 4.65 12.96
N SER A 48 -10.24 5.43 13.26
CA SER A 48 -9.65 5.52 14.61
C SER A 48 -10.56 6.22 15.65
N GLY A 49 -11.69 6.79 15.22
CA GLY A 49 -12.63 7.52 16.07
C GLY A 49 -12.31 9.00 16.27
N LYS A 50 -11.11 9.47 15.86
CA LYS A 50 -10.69 10.88 16.02
C LYS A 50 -10.47 11.60 14.70
N LYS A 51 -9.70 10.98 13.80
CA LYS A 51 -9.45 11.45 12.44
C LYS A 51 -8.83 10.32 11.61
N TRP A 52 -8.89 10.43 10.29
CA TRP A 52 -8.01 9.65 9.43
C TRP A 52 -6.58 10.16 9.58
N ASP A 53 -5.61 9.24 9.60
CA ASP A 53 -4.18 9.53 9.53
C ASP A 53 -3.48 8.52 8.62
N GLY A 54 -2.18 8.65 8.36
CA GLY A 54 -1.41 7.62 7.65
C GLY A 54 -1.91 7.33 6.23
N LEU A 55 -1.97 6.05 5.83
CA LEU A 55 -2.44 5.67 4.48
C LEU A 55 -3.93 6.00 4.27
N ALA A 56 -4.74 5.83 5.32
CA ALA A 56 -6.17 6.06 5.24
C ALA A 56 -6.53 7.54 5.10
N GLU A 57 -5.73 8.47 5.61
CA GLU A 57 -5.96 9.91 5.43
C GLU A 57 -5.93 10.33 3.97
N TYR A 58 -4.90 9.92 3.23
CA TYR A 58 -4.75 10.28 1.83
C TYR A 58 -5.88 9.70 0.98
N TYR A 59 -6.23 8.44 1.22
CA TYR A 59 -7.35 7.79 0.57
C TYR A 59 -8.71 8.45 0.88
N GLN A 60 -8.99 8.71 2.17
CA GLN A 60 -10.30 9.18 2.61
C GLN A 60 -10.53 10.68 2.36
N LEU A 61 -9.46 11.46 2.24
CA LEU A 61 -9.52 12.86 1.86
C LEU A 61 -9.53 13.07 0.34
N ALA A 62 -9.55 11.98 -0.45
CA ALA A 62 -9.39 12.03 -1.90
C ALA A 62 -8.18 12.89 -2.32
N LEU A 63 -7.08 12.78 -1.55
CA LEU A 63 -5.82 13.38 -1.96
C LEU A 63 -5.28 12.48 -3.06
N ASP A 64 -5.32 12.98 -4.30
CA ASP A 64 -4.76 12.26 -5.41
C ASP A 64 -3.26 12.07 -5.17
N PHE A 65 -2.79 10.82 -5.32
CA PHE A 65 -1.36 10.52 -5.44
C PHE A 65 -0.82 10.93 -6.83
N ASP A 66 -1.50 11.86 -7.52
CA ASP A 66 -1.23 12.21 -8.91
C ASP A 66 0.19 12.76 -9.07
N ASP A 67 0.98 12.09 -9.92
CA ASP A 67 2.34 12.43 -10.31
C ASP A 67 3.38 12.61 -9.17
N GLU A 68 3.02 12.27 -7.92
CA GLU A 68 3.92 12.39 -6.77
C GLU A 68 4.50 11.03 -6.37
N HIS A 69 5.83 10.96 -6.34
CA HIS A 69 6.57 9.90 -5.65
C HIS A 69 6.37 10.07 -4.14
N TRP A 70 5.21 9.64 -3.65
CA TRP A 70 4.72 10.03 -2.34
C TRP A 70 5.40 9.23 -1.23
N LYS A 71 6.15 9.90 -0.37
CA LYS A 71 6.79 9.27 0.80
C LYS A 71 5.77 8.97 1.88
N VAL A 72 5.65 7.71 2.29
CA VAL A 72 4.82 7.31 3.44
C VAL A 72 5.41 7.94 4.72
N PRO A 73 4.67 8.82 5.43
CA PRO A 73 5.23 9.56 6.57
C PRO A 73 5.66 8.67 7.75
N SER A 74 5.04 7.50 7.90
CA SER A 74 5.39 6.53 8.93
C SER A 74 5.01 5.11 8.53
N CYS A 75 6.00 4.30 8.16
CA CYS A 75 5.80 2.87 7.86
C CYS A 75 5.23 2.10 9.06
N ARG A 76 5.58 2.48 10.30
CA ARG A 76 5.04 1.85 11.51
C ARG A 76 3.54 2.08 11.63
N LYS A 77 3.07 3.32 11.48
CA LYS A 77 1.63 3.62 11.54
C LYS A 77 0.87 2.97 10.40
N ALA A 78 1.44 3.01 9.19
CA ALA A 78 0.84 2.33 8.04
C ALA A 78 0.67 0.84 8.29
N LEU A 79 1.68 0.18 8.87
CA LEU A 79 1.60 -1.22 9.26
C LEU A 79 0.51 -1.47 10.32
N GLU A 80 0.47 -0.65 11.38
CA GLU A 80 -0.56 -0.75 12.43
C GLU A 80 -1.98 -0.62 11.85
N GLN A 81 -2.19 0.28 10.88
CA GLN A 81 -3.47 0.45 10.19
C GLN A 81 -3.85 -0.75 9.34
N LEU A 82 -2.89 -1.28 8.58
CA LEU A 82 -3.10 -2.46 7.75
C LEU A 82 -3.43 -3.67 8.64
N GLU A 83 -2.67 -3.91 9.70
CA GLU A 83 -2.88 -5.02 10.63
C GLU A 83 -4.19 -4.93 11.42
N ALA A 84 -4.78 -3.74 11.53
CA ALA A 84 -6.10 -3.53 12.14
C ALA A 84 -7.27 -3.93 11.22
N ILE A 85 -7.03 -4.24 9.94
CA ILE A 85 -8.07 -4.67 9.02
C ILE A 85 -8.64 -6.02 9.43
N ASP A 86 -9.96 -6.09 9.54
CA ASP A 86 -10.68 -7.35 9.69
C ASP A 86 -10.64 -8.16 8.38
N ARG A 87 -9.77 -9.17 8.35
CA ARG A 87 -9.57 -10.07 7.21
C ARG A 87 -10.84 -10.79 6.78
N HIS A 88 -11.81 -11.01 7.66
CA HIS A 88 -13.07 -11.67 7.29
C HIS A 88 -13.90 -10.83 6.30
N ARG A 89 -13.59 -9.53 6.16
CA ARG A 89 -14.23 -8.64 5.20
C ARG A 89 -13.61 -8.72 3.80
N MET A 90 -12.50 -9.43 3.61
CA MET A 90 -11.88 -9.64 2.30
C MET A 90 -12.55 -10.81 1.59
N LYS A 91 -13.27 -10.51 0.49
CA LYS A 91 -14.13 -11.49 -0.18
C LYS A 91 -13.42 -12.38 -1.22
N TYR A 92 -12.18 -12.04 -1.61
CA TYR A 92 -11.50 -12.67 -2.75
C TYR A 92 -10.09 -13.15 -2.40
N PRO A 93 -9.67 -14.39 -2.77
CA PRO A 93 -8.34 -14.92 -2.46
C PRO A 93 -7.19 -14.05 -2.97
N ARG A 94 -7.23 -13.65 -4.26
CA ARG A 94 -6.19 -12.80 -4.87
C ARG A 94 -6.03 -11.44 -4.18
N ARG A 95 -7.12 -10.93 -3.58
CA ARG A 95 -7.10 -9.71 -2.76
C ARG A 95 -6.41 -9.96 -1.42
N SER A 96 -6.66 -11.10 -0.78
CA SER A 96 -5.96 -11.47 0.47
C SER A 96 -4.46 -11.60 0.22
N ASP A 97 -4.06 -12.23 -0.88
CA ASP A 97 -2.65 -12.37 -1.25
C ASP A 97 -1.99 -10.99 -1.51
N CYS A 98 -2.73 -10.09 -2.16
CA CYS A 98 -2.30 -8.71 -2.40
C CYS A 98 -2.10 -7.94 -1.09
N TYR A 99 -3.09 -8.02 -0.20
CA TYR A 99 -3.00 -7.46 1.15
C TYR A 99 -1.80 -8.02 1.92
N ASP A 100 -1.57 -9.33 1.87
CA ASP A 100 -0.44 -9.97 2.54
C ASP A 100 0.90 -9.45 2.00
N ALA A 101 1.02 -9.26 0.68
CA ALA A 101 2.22 -8.68 0.08
C ALA A 101 2.46 -7.23 0.53
N VAL A 102 1.41 -6.41 0.61
CA VAL A 102 1.51 -5.03 1.12
C VAL A 102 1.94 -5.02 2.59
N VAL A 103 1.31 -5.85 3.43
CA VAL A 103 1.67 -5.97 4.85
C VAL A 103 3.12 -6.41 5.02
N GLU A 104 3.58 -7.42 4.28
CA GLU A 104 4.96 -7.89 4.35
C GLU A 104 5.96 -6.82 3.91
N LEU A 105 5.64 -6.04 2.88
CA LEU A 105 6.46 -4.90 2.46
C LEU A 105 6.62 -3.88 3.59
N PHE A 106 5.53 -3.52 4.29
CA PHE A 106 5.59 -2.62 5.43
C PHE A 106 6.28 -3.24 6.67
N ARG A 107 6.10 -4.54 6.93
CA ARG A 107 6.84 -5.25 8.00
C ARG A 107 8.33 -5.18 7.77
N LYS A 108 8.78 -5.47 6.55
CA LYS A 108 10.18 -5.34 6.15
C LYS A 108 10.67 -3.91 6.33
N ALA A 109 9.91 -2.92 5.87
CA ALA A 109 10.27 -1.52 6.02
C ALA A 109 10.48 -1.12 7.49
N VAL A 110 9.58 -1.55 8.38
CA VAL A 110 9.67 -1.27 9.81
C VAL A 110 10.86 -2.00 10.46
N ALA A 111 11.08 -3.28 10.12
CA ALA A 111 12.14 -4.10 10.70
C ALA A 111 13.53 -3.58 10.31
N GLU A 112 13.71 -3.20 9.05
CA GLU A 112 14.99 -2.78 8.47
C GLU A 112 15.18 -1.25 8.50
N LYS A 113 14.19 -0.49 9.00
CA LYS A 113 14.18 0.99 9.04
C LYS A 113 14.32 1.62 7.65
N LEU A 114 13.60 1.08 6.69
CA LEU A 114 13.55 1.52 5.31
C LEU A 114 12.38 2.47 5.08
N ASP A 115 12.48 3.23 3.99
CA ASP A 115 11.41 4.11 3.53
C ASP A 115 10.49 3.39 2.54
N VAL A 116 9.21 3.77 2.54
CA VAL A 116 8.24 3.34 1.51
C VAL A 116 7.74 4.57 0.80
N TYR A 117 7.69 4.49 -0.52
CA TYR A 117 7.09 5.46 -1.41
C TYR A 117 5.95 4.81 -2.17
N ILE A 118 4.96 5.60 -2.57
CA ILE A 118 3.83 5.15 -3.39
C ILE A 118 3.82 6.00 -4.67
N ASP A 119 3.92 5.34 -5.81
CA ASP A 119 3.73 5.95 -7.13
C ASP A 119 2.34 5.61 -7.66
N CYS A 120 1.74 6.53 -8.41
CA CYS A 120 0.50 6.34 -9.15
C CYS A 120 0.80 6.46 -10.66
N GLU A 121 0.43 5.44 -11.44
CA GLU A 121 0.66 5.36 -12.89
C GLU A 121 -0.61 4.94 -13.65
#